data_AF-A0AAD4BF42-F1
#
_entry.id   AF-A0AAD4BF42-F1
#
_cell.length_a   1.000
_cell.length_b   1.000
_cell.length_c   1.000
_cell.angle_alpha   90.00
_cell.angle_beta   90.00
_cell.angle_gamma   90.00
#
_symmetry.space_group_name_H-M   'P 1'
#
loop_
_entity.id
_entity.type
_entity.pdbx_description
1 polymer ?
#
loop_
_entity_poly.entity_id
_entity_poly.type
_entity_poly.pdbx_seq_one_letter_code
_entity_poly.pdbx_strand_id
1 'polypeptide(L)'
;MAPLSIFQLPLSNGGPPPGYDWEQCGMSVPSVSEETTTFDTGVDRRDTFLGQRRCVVCGISFYPLLEHAYICQPDCGGRGQWDGLKEENWIPLETEDYPEDDPHNGLLMCANHRILFERHYFFIRYFPEASIIPFLHYLIQKFVFINYCGNPDDQQFHGKAIALDVKDYYAPYPSLFILHELRVRAHRLFRPIDPDIPDATPDVILWQDWILSDGVFNEGLGILNHDQVPTDDVPPTNFSMNFVYDR
;
A
#
# COMPACT_ATOMS: atom_id res chain seq x y z
N MET A 1 12.95 -16.95 11.23
CA MET A 1 12.24 -16.79 9.95
C MET A 1 11.04 -17.71 9.97
N ALA A 2 9.83 -17.14 9.91
CA ALA A 2 8.59 -17.89 9.88
C ALA A 2 8.05 -17.88 8.44
N PRO A 3 7.55 -19.02 7.92
CA PRO A 3 6.95 -19.06 6.60
C PRO A 3 5.70 -18.16 6.56
N LEU A 4 5.50 -17.43 5.46
CA LEU A 4 4.29 -16.63 5.27
C LEU A 4 3.08 -17.55 5.09
N SER A 5 2.04 -17.37 5.91
CA SER A 5 0.84 -18.20 5.83
C SER A 5 0.14 -18.08 4.48
N ILE A 6 -0.33 -19.21 3.96
CA ILE A 6 -1.00 -19.29 2.66
C ILE A 6 -2.52 -19.27 2.88
N PHE A 7 -3.23 -18.48 2.06
CA PHE A 7 -4.69 -18.54 2.01
C PHE A 7 -5.15 -19.85 1.37
N GLN A 8 -6.02 -20.58 2.06
CA GLN A 8 -6.54 -21.86 1.56
C GLN A 8 -7.49 -21.61 0.37
N LEU A 9 -7.40 -22.50 -0.63
CA LEU A 9 -8.31 -22.52 -1.78
C LEU A 9 -9.28 -23.72 -1.68
N PRO A 10 -10.56 -23.58 -2.09
CA PRO A 10 -11.18 -22.36 -2.58
C PRO A 10 -11.27 -21.30 -1.47
N LEU A 11 -11.26 -20.02 -1.87
CA LEU A 11 -11.50 -18.92 -0.94
C LEU A 11 -12.88 -19.07 -0.28
N SER A 12 -13.03 -18.52 0.92
CA SER A 12 -14.30 -18.54 1.64
C SER A 12 -15.41 -17.81 0.87
N ASN A 13 -16.58 -18.43 0.80
CA ASN A 13 -17.80 -17.76 0.37
C ASN A 13 -18.30 -16.87 1.52
N GLY A 14 -18.82 -15.69 1.20
CA GLY A 14 -19.37 -14.76 2.19
C GLY A 14 -18.35 -13.92 2.98
N GLY A 15 -17.15 -13.71 2.44
CA GLY A 15 -16.25 -12.65 2.88
C GLY A 15 -14.77 -13.07 3.00
N PRO A 16 -13.88 -12.11 3.27
CA PRO A 16 -12.46 -12.37 3.43
C PRO A 16 -12.17 -13.02 4.80
N PRO A 17 -10.98 -13.60 5.01
CA PRO A 17 -10.58 -14.12 6.31
C PRO A 17 -10.64 -13.06 7.42
N PRO A 18 -10.80 -13.47 8.70
CA PRO A 18 -10.82 -12.53 9.83
C PRO A 18 -9.63 -11.56 9.82
N GLY A 19 -9.91 -10.30 10.09
CA GLY A 19 -8.94 -9.20 10.04
C GLY A 19 -8.75 -8.57 8.65
N TYR A 20 -9.16 -9.21 7.56
CA TYR A 20 -9.11 -8.62 6.20
C TYR A 20 -10.42 -7.95 5.78
N ASP A 21 -11.42 -8.01 6.65
CA ASP A 21 -12.69 -7.32 6.48
C ASP A 21 -12.53 -5.81 6.70
N TRP A 22 -13.20 -5.01 5.88
CA TRP A 22 -13.10 -3.55 5.90
C TRP A 22 -13.54 -2.97 7.25
N GLU A 23 -14.66 -3.44 7.78
CA GLU A 23 -15.23 -2.94 9.04
C GLU A 23 -14.31 -3.22 10.24
N GLN A 24 -13.55 -4.31 10.18
CA GLN A 24 -12.65 -4.73 11.26
C GLN A 24 -11.35 -3.94 11.30
N CYS A 25 -11.03 -3.20 10.25
CA CYS A 25 -9.83 -2.37 10.19
C CYS A 25 -10.00 -1.01 10.88
N GLY A 26 -11.14 -0.76 11.54
CA GLY A 26 -11.41 0.51 12.23
C GLY A 26 -11.55 1.70 11.28
N MET A 27 -11.82 1.41 10.00
CA MET A 27 -12.00 2.41 8.95
C MET A 27 -13.41 2.99 9.04
N SER A 28 -13.52 4.31 8.94
CA SER A 28 -14.81 5.00 8.98
C SER A 28 -15.70 4.51 7.84
N VAL A 29 -16.97 4.20 8.14
CA VAL A 29 -17.97 3.85 7.12
C VAL A 29 -18.05 5.01 6.12
N PRO A 30 -17.96 4.75 4.80
CA PRO A 30 -18.18 5.76 3.79
C PRO A 30 -19.53 6.44 4.01
N SER A 31 -19.52 7.70 4.42
CA SER A 31 -20.75 8.46 4.55
C SER A 31 -21.19 8.87 3.14
N VAL A 32 -22.39 8.47 2.75
CA VAL A 32 -23.04 8.65 1.43
C VAL A 32 -23.19 10.13 0.99
N SER A 33 -22.63 11.09 1.74
CA SER A 33 -22.80 12.53 1.53
C SER A 33 -21.51 13.32 1.32
N GLU A 34 -20.34 12.70 1.21
CA GLU A 34 -19.10 13.43 0.95
C GLU A 34 -18.67 13.28 -0.51
N GLU A 35 -18.22 14.40 -1.09
CA GLU A 35 -17.98 14.64 -2.51
C GLU A 35 -17.36 13.43 -3.25
N THR A 36 -18.01 12.99 -4.34
CA THR A 36 -17.48 11.98 -5.28
C THR A 36 -16.09 12.40 -5.73
N THR A 37 -15.07 11.89 -5.06
CA THR A 37 -13.68 12.18 -5.35
C THR A 37 -13.25 11.20 -6.42
N THR A 38 -12.69 11.70 -7.53
CA THR A 38 -12.24 10.84 -8.61
C THR A 38 -11.14 9.91 -8.13
N PHE A 39 -11.06 8.71 -8.70
CA PHE A 39 -10.00 7.71 -8.43
C PHE A 39 -8.61 8.34 -8.28
N ASP A 40 -8.15 9.07 -9.29
CA ASP A 40 -6.83 9.72 -9.30
C ASP A 40 -6.65 10.67 -8.12
N THR A 41 -7.67 11.48 -7.81
CA THR A 41 -7.62 12.46 -6.72
C THR A 41 -7.58 11.79 -5.35
N GLY A 42 -8.37 10.73 -5.15
CA GLY A 42 -8.40 9.98 -3.90
C GLY A 42 -7.07 9.29 -3.63
N VAL A 43 -6.51 8.61 -4.63
CA VAL A 43 -5.21 7.95 -4.55
C VAL A 43 -4.08 8.96 -4.36
N ASP A 44 -4.07 10.06 -5.14
CA ASP A 44 -3.05 11.09 -5.02
C ASP A 44 -3.05 11.76 -3.65
N ARG A 45 -4.25 12.02 -3.08
CA ARG A 45 -4.39 12.59 -1.75
C ARG A 45 -3.85 11.66 -0.68
N ARG A 46 -4.23 10.38 -0.71
CA ARG A 46 -3.77 9.36 0.24
C ARG A 46 -2.26 9.18 0.15
N ASP A 47 -1.71 9.07 -1.06
CA ASP A 47 -0.29 8.75 -1.29
C ASP A 47 0.59 10.01 -1.39
N THR A 48 0.10 11.12 -0.80
CA THR A 48 0.87 12.34 -0.55
C THR A 48 1.43 12.32 0.85
N PHE A 49 2.76 12.40 0.96
CA PHE A 49 3.49 12.45 2.22
C PHE A 49 4.36 13.70 2.26
N LEU A 50 4.27 14.43 3.37
CA LEU A 50 4.94 15.72 3.54
C LEU A 50 4.61 16.70 2.40
N GLY A 51 3.33 16.69 1.96
CA GLY A 51 2.83 17.48 0.84
C GLY A 51 3.40 17.16 -0.54
N GLN A 52 4.04 15.98 -0.72
CA GLN A 52 4.48 15.50 -2.02
C GLN A 52 3.87 14.13 -2.32
N ARG A 53 3.34 13.95 -3.54
CA ARG A 53 2.98 12.62 -4.06
C ARG A 53 4.21 11.73 -4.11
N ARG A 54 4.11 10.49 -3.60
CA ARG A 54 5.24 9.54 -3.59
C ARG A 54 4.81 8.15 -3.98
N CYS A 55 5.75 7.38 -4.51
CA CYS A 55 5.59 5.94 -4.62
C CYS A 55 5.49 5.31 -3.22
N VAL A 56 4.40 4.59 -2.95
CA VAL A 56 4.18 3.95 -1.64
C VAL A 56 5.26 2.94 -1.26
N VAL A 57 5.99 2.37 -2.24
CA VAL A 57 7.06 1.40 -2.00
C VAL A 57 8.41 2.07 -1.73
N CYS A 58 8.85 2.99 -2.58
CA CYS A 58 10.23 3.51 -2.54
C CYS A 58 10.37 5.02 -2.30
N GLY A 59 9.27 5.76 -2.12
CA GLY A 59 9.32 7.17 -1.75
C GLY A 59 9.72 8.14 -2.85
N ILE A 60 10.02 7.66 -4.07
CA ILE A 60 10.30 8.52 -5.23
C ILE A 60 9.12 9.48 -5.44
N SER A 61 9.41 10.78 -5.54
CA SER A 61 8.42 11.85 -5.71
C SER A 61 8.50 12.58 -7.07
N PHE A 62 9.43 12.19 -7.94
CA PHE A 62 9.68 12.91 -9.19
C PHE A 62 8.55 12.68 -10.21
N TYR A 63 7.82 13.75 -10.55
CA TYR A 63 6.96 13.80 -11.73
C TYR A 63 7.83 13.90 -13.00
N PRO A 64 7.52 13.20 -14.12
CA PRO A 64 6.30 12.47 -14.46
C PRO A 64 6.36 10.94 -14.21
N LEU A 65 7.14 10.47 -13.23
CA LEU A 65 7.41 9.03 -13.07
C LEU A 65 6.41 8.28 -12.16
N LEU A 66 5.43 8.99 -11.57
CA LEU A 66 4.39 8.39 -10.74
C LEU A 66 3.17 8.06 -11.59
N GLU A 67 2.69 6.84 -11.42
CA GLU A 67 1.58 6.26 -12.18
C GLU A 67 0.66 5.52 -11.19
N HIS A 68 -0.64 5.60 -11.43
CA HIS A 68 -1.63 4.83 -10.66
C HIS A 68 -1.59 3.36 -11.08
N ALA A 69 -1.66 2.47 -10.09
CA ALA A 69 -1.71 1.03 -10.26
C ALA A 69 -3.02 0.51 -9.67
N TYR A 70 -3.71 -0.36 -10.40
CA TYR A 70 -4.92 -1.04 -9.90
C TYR A 70 -4.56 -2.36 -9.21
N ILE A 71 -5.09 -2.59 -8.01
CA ILE A 71 -4.93 -3.85 -7.29
C ILE A 71 -5.76 -4.94 -7.98
N CYS A 72 -7.00 -4.63 -8.30
CA CYS A 72 -7.86 -5.43 -9.16
C CYS A 72 -7.97 -4.79 -10.55
N GLN A 73 -7.39 -5.45 -11.55
CA GLN A 73 -7.32 -4.95 -12.92
C GLN A 73 -8.71 -4.83 -13.58
N PRO A 74 -9.06 -3.68 -14.19
CA PRO A 74 -10.34 -3.47 -14.87
C PRO A 74 -10.55 -4.37 -16.12
N ASP A 75 -9.46 -4.76 -16.79
CA ASP A 75 -9.53 -5.42 -18.10
C ASP A 75 -9.62 -6.96 -18.05
N CYS A 76 -9.18 -7.57 -16.95
CA CYS A 76 -9.15 -9.02 -16.76
C CYS A 76 -10.40 -9.52 -16.02
N GLY A 77 -11.57 -9.25 -16.61
CA GLY A 77 -12.88 -9.57 -16.04
C GLY A 77 -13.41 -8.52 -15.07
N GLY A 78 -12.84 -7.30 -15.07
CA GLY A 78 -12.95 -6.28 -14.03
C GLY A 78 -14.35 -6.10 -13.46
N ARG A 79 -15.36 -5.75 -14.26
CA ARG A 79 -16.73 -5.56 -13.77
C ARG A 79 -17.32 -6.84 -13.16
N GLY A 80 -17.27 -7.97 -13.86
CA GLY A 80 -17.84 -9.22 -13.36
C GLY A 80 -17.12 -9.75 -12.12
N GLN A 81 -15.80 -9.54 -12.03
CA GLN A 81 -15.05 -9.87 -10.83
C GLN A 81 -15.40 -8.93 -9.67
N TRP A 82 -15.45 -7.62 -9.92
CA TRP A 82 -15.80 -6.61 -8.92
C TRP A 82 -17.20 -6.84 -8.36
N ASP A 83 -18.18 -7.08 -9.24
CA ASP A 83 -19.55 -7.45 -8.87
C ASP A 83 -19.55 -8.74 -8.03
N GLY A 84 -18.78 -9.76 -8.44
CA GLY A 84 -18.63 -10.99 -7.67
C GLY A 84 -18.00 -10.77 -6.28
N LEU A 85 -17.06 -9.83 -6.14
CA LEU A 85 -16.49 -9.47 -4.84
C LEU A 85 -17.51 -8.78 -3.93
N LYS A 86 -18.38 -7.93 -4.49
CA LYS A 86 -19.50 -7.33 -3.75
C LYS A 86 -20.51 -8.40 -3.31
N GLU A 87 -20.93 -9.26 -4.23
CA GLU A 87 -21.90 -10.34 -3.97
C GLU A 87 -21.43 -11.30 -2.88
N GLU A 88 -20.13 -11.59 -2.84
CA GLU A 88 -19.52 -12.47 -1.86
C GLU A 88 -19.06 -11.73 -0.58
N ASN A 89 -19.36 -10.44 -0.42
CA ASN A 89 -18.96 -9.58 0.71
C ASN A 89 -17.43 -9.50 0.93
N TRP A 90 -16.65 -9.58 -0.14
CA TRP A 90 -15.20 -9.36 -0.11
C TRP A 90 -14.81 -7.89 -0.09
N ILE A 91 -15.69 -7.03 -0.62
CA ILE A 91 -15.65 -5.58 -0.53
C ILE A 91 -17.06 -5.06 -0.19
N PRO A 92 -17.21 -3.85 0.36
CA PRO A 92 -18.52 -3.28 0.67
C PRO A 92 -19.46 -3.22 -0.54
N LEU A 93 -20.77 -3.34 -0.29
CA LEU A 93 -21.77 -3.25 -1.35
C LEU A 93 -21.89 -1.82 -1.89
N GLU A 94 -21.62 -0.84 -1.04
CA GLU A 94 -21.71 0.61 -1.28
C GLU A 94 -20.51 1.18 -2.07
N THR A 95 -19.49 0.36 -2.31
CA THR A 95 -18.32 0.66 -3.14
C THR A 95 -18.75 1.07 -4.57
N GLU A 96 -17.92 1.84 -5.28
CA GLU A 96 -18.22 2.32 -6.64
C GLU A 96 -18.56 1.19 -7.61
N ASP A 97 -19.39 1.49 -8.61
CA ASP A 97 -19.88 0.51 -9.59
C ASP A 97 -18.78 -0.04 -10.49
N TYR A 98 -17.70 0.70 -10.67
CA TYR A 98 -16.58 0.33 -11.53
C TYR A 98 -15.27 0.32 -10.73
N PRO A 99 -14.43 -0.71 -10.89
CA PRO A 99 -13.15 -0.80 -10.16
C PRO A 99 -12.19 0.35 -10.50
N GLU A 100 -12.30 0.94 -11.69
CA GLU A 100 -11.50 2.09 -12.12
C GLU A 100 -11.89 3.43 -11.47
N ASP A 101 -13.08 3.51 -10.89
CA ASP A 101 -13.59 4.71 -10.24
C ASP A 101 -13.30 4.71 -8.72
N ASP A 102 -13.00 3.54 -8.13
CA ASP A 102 -12.84 3.40 -6.69
C ASP A 102 -11.38 3.61 -6.21
N PRO A 103 -11.07 4.68 -5.46
CA PRO A 103 -9.71 4.96 -4.99
C PRO A 103 -9.13 3.88 -4.06
N HIS A 104 -9.97 3.07 -3.40
CA HIS A 104 -9.53 1.94 -2.57
C HIS A 104 -9.02 0.77 -3.42
N ASN A 105 -9.21 0.79 -4.75
CA ASN A 105 -8.60 -0.15 -5.68
C ASN A 105 -7.25 0.35 -6.26
N GLY A 106 -6.81 1.55 -5.88
CA GLY A 106 -5.66 2.22 -6.47
C GLY A 106 -4.45 2.32 -5.55
N LEU A 107 -3.25 2.41 -6.15
CA LEU A 107 -1.97 2.68 -5.50
C LEU A 107 -1.15 3.65 -6.35
N LEU A 108 -0.44 4.59 -5.72
CA LEU A 108 0.52 5.44 -6.41
C LEU A 108 1.91 4.80 -6.38
N MET A 109 2.45 4.50 -7.56
CA MET A 109 3.74 3.83 -7.70
C MET A 109 4.63 4.55 -8.70
N CYS A 110 5.95 4.38 -8.59
CA CYS A 110 6.81 4.74 -9.71
C CYS A 110 6.65 3.72 -10.85
N ALA A 111 6.95 4.12 -12.09
CA ALA A 111 6.80 3.29 -13.28
C ALA A 111 7.40 1.87 -13.12
N ASN A 112 8.57 1.75 -12.48
CA ASN A 112 9.20 0.45 -12.23
C ASN A 112 8.34 -0.44 -11.30
N HIS A 113 7.92 0.08 -10.14
CA HIS A 113 7.10 -0.69 -9.21
C HIS A 113 5.73 -1.02 -9.78
N ARG A 114 5.09 -0.11 -10.53
CA ARG A 114 3.83 -0.40 -11.21
C ARG A 114 3.99 -1.57 -12.18
N ILE A 115 4.97 -1.52 -13.07
CA ILE A 115 5.22 -2.60 -14.06
C ILE A 115 5.49 -3.93 -13.36
N LEU A 116 6.26 -3.93 -12.27
CA LEU A 116 6.56 -5.14 -11.50
C LEU A 116 5.32 -5.68 -10.76
N PHE A 117 4.49 -4.80 -10.23
CA PHE A 117 3.24 -5.15 -9.56
C PHE A 117 2.25 -5.80 -10.53
N GLU A 118 1.97 -5.15 -11.66
CA GLU A 118 1.05 -5.64 -12.70
C GLU A 118 1.53 -6.95 -13.34
N ARG A 119 2.85 -7.12 -13.49
CA ARG A 119 3.44 -8.35 -14.03
C ARG A 119 3.66 -9.44 -12.99
N HIS A 120 3.11 -9.27 -11.79
CA HIS A 120 3.11 -10.29 -10.75
C HIS A 120 4.53 -10.71 -10.29
N TYR A 121 5.45 -9.74 -10.16
CA TYR A 121 6.82 -9.99 -9.65
C TYR A 121 6.90 -9.95 -8.12
N PHE A 122 6.04 -9.17 -7.48
CA PHE A 122 5.90 -9.08 -6.03
C PHE A 122 4.42 -8.98 -5.68
N PHE A 123 4.10 -9.22 -4.41
CA PHE A 123 2.79 -8.88 -3.86
C PHE A 123 2.95 -8.05 -2.59
N ILE A 124 1.87 -7.38 -2.21
CA ILE A 124 1.76 -6.66 -0.95
C ILE A 124 0.87 -7.52 -0.05
N ARG A 125 1.32 -7.76 1.19
CA ARG A 125 0.58 -8.52 2.20
C ARG A 125 0.11 -7.56 3.28
N TYR A 126 -1.19 -7.50 3.51
CA TYR A 126 -1.72 -6.87 4.71
C TYR A 126 -1.55 -7.81 5.91
N PHE A 127 -1.06 -7.28 7.02
CA PHE A 127 -0.98 -7.97 8.29
C PHE A 127 -2.03 -7.37 9.23
N PRO A 128 -3.18 -8.05 9.43
CA PRO A 128 -4.15 -7.61 10.42
C PRO A 128 -3.54 -7.67 11.81
N GLU A 129 -4.04 -6.83 12.71
CA GLU A 129 -3.65 -6.83 14.11
C GLU A 129 -3.71 -8.26 14.67
N ALA A 130 -2.55 -8.81 15.05
CA ALA A 130 -2.48 -10.15 15.59
C ALA A 130 -3.10 -10.14 16.99
N SER A 131 -4.30 -10.69 17.09
CA SER A 131 -4.68 -11.64 18.15
C SER A 131 -3.93 -11.48 19.49
N ILE A 132 -4.48 -10.64 20.37
CA ILE A 132 -4.49 -10.82 21.83
C ILE A 132 -3.09 -11.13 22.43
N ILE A 133 -2.17 -10.16 22.39
CA ILE A 133 -1.27 -9.97 23.54
C ILE A 133 -1.90 -8.84 24.37
N PRO A 134 -2.58 -9.14 25.50
CA PRO A 134 -3.34 -8.15 26.28
C PRO A 134 -2.49 -7.07 26.97
N PHE A 135 -1.21 -6.95 26.63
CA PHE A 135 -0.24 -6.05 27.25
C PHE A 135 0.57 -5.20 26.26
N LEU A 136 0.43 -5.40 24.94
CA LEU A 136 1.07 -4.57 23.91
C LEU A 136 -0.01 -3.84 23.11
N HIS A 137 -0.37 -2.66 23.59
CA HIS A 137 -1.47 -1.84 23.10
C HIS A 137 -1.04 -0.97 21.89
N TYR A 138 -0.25 -1.53 20.96
CA TYR A 138 0.32 -0.78 19.85
C TYR A 138 0.69 -1.63 18.63
N LEU A 139 -0.20 -2.52 18.21
CA LEU A 139 -0.01 -3.26 16.97
C LEU A 139 -0.52 -2.43 15.80
N ILE A 140 0.40 -1.75 15.12
CA ILE A 140 0.08 -1.02 13.88
C ILE A 140 -0.14 -2.03 12.77
N GLN A 141 -1.34 -2.04 12.22
CA GLN A 141 -1.70 -2.76 11.00
C GLN A 141 -0.84 -2.23 9.84
N LYS A 142 -0.23 -3.14 9.07
CA LYS A 142 0.78 -2.78 8.06
C LYS A 142 0.56 -3.53 6.75
N PHE A 143 0.80 -2.82 5.65
CA PHE A 143 0.98 -3.42 4.33
C PHE A 143 2.47 -3.66 4.08
N VAL A 144 2.85 -4.88 3.71
CA VAL A 144 4.23 -5.31 3.63
C VAL A 144 4.57 -5.74 2.22
N PHE A 145 5.69 -5.26 1.69
CA PHE A 145 6.18 -5.63 0.37
C PHE A 145 6.88 -7.00 0.40
N ILE A 146 6.43 -7.93 -0.43
CA ILE A 146 7.02 -9.28 -0.54
C ILE A 146 7.61 -9.48 -1.93
N ASN A 147 8.93 -9.33 -2.03
CA ASN A 147 9.73 -9.69 -3.22
C ASN A 147 9.64 -11.20 -3.53
N TYR A 148 8.58 -11.62 -4.22
CA TYR A 148 8.32 -13.03 -4.48
C TYR A 148 9.18 -13.61 -5.62
N CYS A 149 9.51 -12.77 -6.61
CA CYS A 149 10.39 -13.17 -7.71
C CYS A 149 11.88 -13.24 -7.31
N GLY A 150 12.26 -12.71 -6.14
CA GLY A 150 13.64 -12.66 -5.68
C GLY A 150 14.50 -11.74 -6.54
N ASN A 151 13.93 -10.64 -7.04
CA ASN A 151 14.68 -9.63 -7.79
C ASN A 151 15.69 -8.94 -6.85
N PRO A 152 17.00 -8.95 -7.13
CA PRO A 152 18.00 -8.34 -6.25
C PRO A 152 17.73 -6.87 -5.95
N ASP A 153 17.24 -6.12 -6.94
CA ASP A 153 16.99 -4.68 -6.80
C ASP A 153 15.85 -4.37 -5.81
N ASP A 154 14.91 -5.31 -5.66
CA ASP A 154 13.75 -5.20 -4.78
C ASP A 154 13.99 -5.82 -3.39
N GLN A 155 15.17 -6.43 -3.17
CA GLN A 155 15.47 -7.13 -1.93
C GLN A 155 15.49 -6.18 -0.72
N GLN A 156 15.88 -4.93 -0.94
CA GLN A 156 15.87 -3.89 0.09
C GLN A 156 14.47 -3.57 0.63
N PHE A 157 13.42 -3.82 -0.17
CA PHE A 157 12.02 -3.59 0.20
C PHE A 157 11.36 -4.82 0.81
N HIS A 158 11.93 -6.01 0.60
CA HIS A 158 11.35 -7.29 1.03
C HIS A 158 11.16 -7.37 2.54
N GLY A 159 9.94 -7.70 2.96
CA GLY A 159 9.58 -7.87 4.37
C GLY A 159 9.42 -6.56 5.15
N LYS A 160 9.43 -5.41 4.48
CA LYS A 160 9.24 -4.09 5.11
C LYS A 160 7.88 -3.49 4.77
N ALA A 161 7.34 -2.72 5.72
CA ALA A 161 6.06 -2.05 5.60
C ALA A 161 6.15 -0.82 4.69
N ILE A 162 5.25 -0.75 3.71
CA ILE A 162 5.15 0.34 2.71
C ILE A 162 4.29 1.49 3.24
N ALA A 163 4.38 2.66 2.62
CA ALA A 163 3.65 3.86 3.03
C ALA A 163 2.18 3.79 2.59
N LEU A 164 1.40 2.98 3.28
CA LEU A 164 -0.05 2.93 3.20
C LEU A 164 -0.60 3.03 4.62
N ASP A 165 -1.32 4.12 4.90
CA ASP A 165 -2.01 4.30 6.17
C ASP A 165 -3.33 3.53 6.14
N VAL A 166 -3.51 2.59 7.05
CA VAL A 166 -4.75 1.81 7.18
C VAL A 166 -5.89 2.68 7.72
N LYS A 167 -5.58 3.81 8.37
CA LYS A 167 -6.58 4.74 8.91
C LYS A 167 -7.01 5.79 7.89
N ASP A 168 -6.36 5.86 6.73
CA ASP A 168 -6.79 6.79 5.68
C ASP A 168 -8.16 6.36 5.14
N TYR A 169 -9.01 7.34 4.86
CA TYR A 169 -10.36 7.09 4.35
C TYR A 169 -10.36 6.29 3.04
N TYR A 170 -9.37 6.52 2.18
CA TYR A 170 -9.19 5.82 0.90
C TYR A 170 -8.17 4.68 0.99
N ALA A 171 -7.87 4.17 2.18
CA ALA A 171 -6.95 3.04 2.35
C ALA A 171 -7.41 1.85 1.49
N PRO A 172 -6.52 1.15 0.77
CA PRO A 172 -6.99 0.09 -0.11
C PRO A 172 -7.60 -1.08 0.66
N TYR A 173 -8.63 -1.71 0.10
CA TYR A 173 -9.28 -2.87 0.72
C TYR A 173 -8.26 -4.01 0.92
N PRO A 174 -8.02 -4.48 2.17
CA PRO A 174 -7.07 -5.55 2.44
C PRO A 174 -7.35 -6.85 1.68
N SER A 175 -8.63 -7.15 1.44
CA SER A 175 -9.09 -8.31 0.69
C SER A 175 -8.59 -8.33 -0.76
N LEU A 176 -8.43 -7.17 -1.41
CA LEU A 176 -7.91 -7.10 -2.79
C LEU A 176 -6.46 -7.59 -2.88
N PHE A 177 -5.67 -7.38 -1.83
CA PHE A 177 -4.29 -7.88 -1.77
C PHE A 177 -4.21 -9.40 -1.64
N ILE A 178 -5.22 -10.06 -1.06
CA ILE A 178 -5.33 -11.53 -1.07
C ILE A 178 -5.42 -12.04 -2.51
N LEU A 179 -6.30 -11.43 -3.31
CA LEU A 179 -6.50 -11.80 -4.71
C LEU A 179 -5.23 -11.58 -5.52
N HIS A 180 -4.59 -10.42 -5.33
CA HIS A 180 -3.32 -10.12 -6.01
C HIS A 180 -2.22 -11.12 -5.63
N GLU A 181 -2.06 -11.43 -4.34
CA GLU A 181 -1.10 -12.43 -3.88
C GLU A 181 -1.34 -13.80 -4.52
N LEU A 182 -2.60 -14.26 -4.57
CA LEU A 182 -2.94 -15.54 -5.19
C LEU A 182 -2.62 -15.55 -6.70
N ARG A 183 -2.86 -14.43 -7.40
CA ARG A 183 -2.43 -14.27 -8.80
C ARG A 183 -0.92 -14.34 -8.93
N VAL A 184 -0.17 -13.68 -8.04
CA VAL A 184 1.30 -13.71 -8.06
C VAL A 184 1.84 -15.13 -7.87
N ARG A 185 1.26 -15.87 -6.93
CA ARG A 185 1.59 -17.28 -6.70
C ARG A 185 1.26 -18.15 -7.92
N ALA A 186 0.10 -17.95 -8.53
CA ALA A 186 -0.33 -18.69 -9.71
C ALA A 186 0.58 -18.44 -10.94
N HIS A 187 1.12 -17.23 -11.12
CA HIS A 187 2.05 -16.92 -12.20
C HIS A 187 3.45 -17.53 -12.03
N ARG A 188 3.75 -18.12 -10.85
CA ARG A 188 5.09 -18.58 -10.46
C ARG A 188 5.02 -19.96 -9.79
N LEU A 189 4.37 -20.92 -10.47
CA LEU A 189 4.05 -22.26 -9.96
C LEU A 189 5.23 -23.05 -9.35
N PHE A 190 6.47 -22.75 -9.75
CA PHE A 190 7.67 -23.46 -9.31
C PHE A 190 8.49 -22.70 -8.25
N ARG A 191 8.05 -21.52 -7.82
CA ARG A 191 8.70 -20.81 -6.71
C ARG A 191 8.29 -21.43 -5.37
N PRO A 192 9.17 -21.38 -4.35
CA PRO A 192 8.80 -21.78 -3.01
C PRO A 192 7.54 -21.03 -2.58
N ILE A 193 6.60 -21.78 -2.00
CA ILE A 193 5.32 -21.22 -1.58
C ILE A 193 5.53 -20.24 -0.41
N ASP A 194 6.58 -20.42 0.39
CA ASP A 194 6.83 -19.58 1.54
C ASP A 194 8.08 -18.74 1.29
N PRO A 195 7.96 -17.50 0.78
CA PRO A 195 9.08 -16.58 0.77
C PRO A 195 9.49 -16.27 2.21
N ASP A 196 10.78 -16.36 2.49
CA ASP A 196 11.36 -16.14 3.80
C ASP A 196 11.23 -14.67 4.22
N ILE A 197 10.29 -14.36 5.13
CA ILE A 197 10.19 -13.01 5.71
C ILE A 197 11.00 -12.99 7.01
N PRO A 198 11.90 -12.00 7.21
CA PRO A 198 12.58 -11.80 8.48
C PRO A 198 11.53 -11.67 9.60
N ASP A 199 11.58 -12.59 10.57
CA ASP A 199 10.65 -12.74 11.72
C ASP A 199 9.38 -11.89 11.64
N ALA A 200 8.42 -12.35 10.82
CA ALA A 200 7.15 -11.70 10.51
C ALA A 200 6.14 -11.67 11.68
N THR A 201 6.62 -11.44 12.90
CA THR A 201 5.74 -10.98 13.98
C THR A 201 5.41 -9.51 13.72
N PRO A 202 4.14 -9.10 13.72
CA PRO A 202 3.72 -7.71 13.46
C PRO A 202 4.50 -6.64 14.25
N ASP A 203 4.96 -6.98 15.46
CA ASP A 203 5.80 -6.14 16.32
C ASP A 203 7.20 -5.82 15.75
N VAL A 204 7.70 -6.62 14.79
CA VAL A 204 9.07 -6.55 14.26
C VAL A 204 9.11 -6.06 12.81
N ILE A 205 7.95 -5.93 12.16
CA ILE A 205 7.88 -5.47 10.77
C ILE A 205 8.34 -4.00 10.70
N LEU A 206 9.54 -3.80 10.16
CA LEU A 206 10.15 -2.49 10.00
C LEU A 206 9.47 -1.72 8.87
N TRP A 207 9.38 -0.40 9.01
CA TRP A 207 9.02 0.49 7.90
C TRP A 207 10.13 0.53 6.85
N GLN A 208 9.79 0.86 5.60
CA GLN A 208 10.80 1.14 4.58
C GLN A 208 11.77 2.23 5.04
N ASP A 209 13.03 2.12 4.63
CA ASP A 209 14.09 3.01 5.09
C ASP A 209 13.79 4.48 4.75
N TRP A 210 13.19 4.74 3.58
CA TRP A 210 12.81 6.10 3.16
C TRP A 210 11.71 6.71 4.05
N ILE A 211 10.79 5.89 4.58
CA ILE A 211 9.69 6.35 5.44
C ILE A 211 10.28 6.89 6.75
N LEU A 212 11.29 6.20 7.29
CA LEU A 212 11.98 6.59 8.51
C LEU A 212 12.94 7.76 8.26
N SER A 213 13.75 7.70 7.19
CA SER A 213 14.76 8.73 6.89
C SER A 213 14.15 10.09 6.58
N ASP A 214 13.00 10.12 5.90
CA ASP A 214 12.33 11.35 5.49
C ASP A 214 11.41 11.89 6.60
N GLY A 215 11.26 11.18 7.73
CA GLY A 215 10.35 11.59 8.81
C GLY A 215 8.87 11.44 8.46
N VAL A 216 8.54 10.56 7.51
CA VAL A 216 7.16 10.30 7.09
C VAL A 216 6.40 9.55 8.16
N PHE A 217 7.03 8.64 8.90
CA PHE A 217 6.37 7.96 10.02
C PHE A 217 6.66 8.66 11.35
N ASN A 218 5.60 9.00 12.08
CA ASN A 218 5.70 9.52 13.44
C ASN A 218 5.60 8.36 14.44
N GLU A 219 6.74 7.95 15.01
CA GLU A 219 6.78 6.83 15.98
C GLU A 219 5.94 7.07 17.24
N GLY A 220 5.83 8.33 17.69
CA GLY A 220 5.09 8.66 18.91
C GLY A 220 3.57 8.59 18.74
N LEU A 221 3.08 8.79 17.51
CA LEU A 221 1.66 8.76 17.16
C LEU A 221 1.25 7.50 16.40
N GLY A 222 2.20 6.83 15.75
CA GLY A 222 1.96 5.59 15.00
C GLY A 222 1.17 5.85 13.73
N ILE A 223 1.41 7.00 13.11
CA ILE A 223 0.71 7.47 11.91
C ILE A 223 1.71 7.97 10.87
N LEU A 224 1.29 7.98 9.62
CA LEU A 224 2.04 8.60 8.52
C LEU A 224 1.71 10.09 8.45
N ASN A 225 2.73 10.92 8.23
CA ASN A 225 2.63 12.36 8.11
C ASN A 225 2.31 12.73 6.67
N HIS A 226 1.07 13.12 6.42
CA HIS A 226 0.60 13.59 5.11
C HIS A 226 0.86 15.09 4.91
N ASP A 227 0.79 15.87 5.99
CA ASP A 227 0.94 17.33 5.98
C ASP A 227 2.39 17.76 5.72
N GLN A 228 2.56 18.91 5.06
CA GLN A 228 3.88 19.54 4.94
C GLN A 228 4.46 19.82 6.32
N VAL A 229 5.73 19.46 6.51
CA VAL A 229 6.50 19.99 7.65
C VAL A 229 6.46 21.51 7.53
N PRO A 230 6.11 22.26 8.59
CA PRO A 230 6.27 23.70 8.58
C PRO A 230 7.70 24.00 8.18
N THR A 231 7.90 24.69 7.06
CA THR A 231 9.22 25.22 6.70
C THR A 231 9.57 26.24 7.77
N ASP A 232 10.36 25.84 8.76
CA ASP A 232 11.07 26.84 9.55
C ASP A 232 11.79 27.75 8.56
N ASP A 233 11.56 29.06 8.69
CA ASP A 233 12.10 30.12 7.85
C ASP A 233 13.64 30.01 7.76
N VAL A 234 14.14 29.21 6.81
CA VAL A 234 15.54 29.25 6.43
C VAL A 234 15.68 30.53 5.58
N PRO A 235 16.38 31.56 6.07
CA PRO A 235 16.54 32.79 5.30
C PRO A 235 17.27 32.46 4.00
N PRO A 236 16.89 33.09 2.88
CA PRO A 236 17.47 32.77 1.58
C PRO A 236 18.97 33.07 1.62
N THR A 237 19.79 32.03 1.57
CA THR A 237 21.21 32.18 1.29
C THR A 237 21.35 32.63 -0.16
N ASN A 238 21.61 33.93 -0.34
CA ASN A 238 22.00 34.54 -1.60
C ASN A 238 23.27 33.85 -2.14
N PHE A 239 23.11 32.85 -3.00
CA PHE A 239 24.17 32.39 -3.89
C PHE A 239 24.23 33.34 -5.09
N SER A 240 24.97 34.44 -4.95
CA SER A 240 25.43 35.22 -6.09
C SER A 240 26.55 34.45 -6.79
N MET A 241 26.25 33.84 -7.95
CA MET A 241 27.28 33.40 -8.88
C MET A 241 27.95 34.62 -9.51
N ASN A 242 29.13 35.00 -9.00
CA ASN A 242 30.04 35.87 -9.73
C ASN A 242 30.80 35.01 -10.76
N PHE A 243 30.40 35.11 -12.02
CA PHE A 243 31.25 34.66 -13.13
C PHE A 243 32.39 35.67 -13.31
N VAL A 244 33.58 35.30 -12.87
CA VAL A 244 34.83 35.96 -13.26
C VAL A 244 35.31 35.31 -14.56
N TYR A 245 35.24 36.05 -15.66
CA TYR A 245 35.99 35.74 -16.86
C TYR A 245 37.37 36.40 -16.74
N ASP A 246 38.40 35.60 -16.53
CA ASP A 246 39.79 36.03 -16.73
C ASP A 246 40.15 35.97 -18.22
N ARG A 247 40.94 36.97 -18.65
CA ARG A 247 41.41 37.21 -20.01
C ARG A 247 42.64 36.38 -20.37
#